data_AF-A0A376RB29-F1
#
_entry.id   AF-A0A376RB29-F1
#
_cell.length_a   1.000
_cell.length_b   1.000
_cell.length_c   1.000
_cell.angle_alpha   90.00
_cell.angle_beta   90.00
_cell.angle_gamma   90.00
#
_symmetry.space_group_name_H-M   'P 1'
#
loop_
_entity.id
_entity.type
_entity.pdbx_description
1 polymer ?
#
loop_
_entity_poly.entity_id
_entity_poly.type
_entity_poly.pdbx_seq_one_letter_code
_entity_poly.pdbx_strand_id
1 'polypeptide(L)'
;MVFLIILPMVVTPRGVSAVLSSMQGSLPGGCDAVDKIPVARIVEALENPGGAYQHNGMNRHFPDIRFIWWAGGANFTHHQDTNRLIRAWQKPELVVISECFWTAAAKHADIVLPATTSFERNDLTMTGDYSNQHLVPMKQVVPPRYEARNDFDVFAELSERWEKGGYARFTEGKSELQWLETFITLPGSAGQVSRLNCRHLLSSGKPIS
;
A
#
# COMPACT_ATOMS: atom_id res chain seq x y z
N MET A 1 11.13 2.61 -7.93
CA MET A 1 9.71 2.95 -8.14
C MET A 1 8.92 2.32 -7.01
N VAL A 2 8.76 3.05 -5.91
CA VAL A 2 7.87 2.63 -4.82
C VAL A 2 6.84 3.74 -4.68
N PHE A 3 5.83 3.69 -5.54
CA PHE A 3 4.52 4.14 -5.08
C PHE A 3 4.11 3.07 -4.05
N LEU A 4 4.27 3.37 -2.77
CA LEU A 4 3.73 2.52 -1.70
C LEU A 4 2.21 2.69 -1.69
N ILE A 5 1.56 2.25 -2.76
CA ILE A 5 0.17 1.79 -2.68
C ILE A 5 0.32 0.46 -1.94
N ILE A 6 0.15 0.51 -0.62
CA ILE A 6 0.01 -0.69 0.18
C ILE A 6 -1.28 -1.33 -0.29
N LEU A 7 -1.13 -2.26 -1.22
CA LEU A 7 -2.27 -3.02 -1.68
C LEU A 7 -2.81 -3.80 -0.50
N PRO A 8 -4.12 -4.01 -0.45
CA PRO A 8 -4.66 -4.98 0.48
C PRO A 8 -4.05 -6.35 0.17
N MET A 9 -3.22 -6.81 1.10
CA MET A 9 -2.55 -8.10 1.02
C MET A 9 -3.44 -9.11 1.71
N VAL A 10 -3.84 -10.11 0.95
CA VAL A 10 -4.65 -11.23 1.38
C VAL A 10 -3.77 -12.46 1.46
N VAL A 11 -3.72 -13.18 2.59
CA VAL A 11 -2.87 -14.37 2.72
C VAL A 11 -3.72 -15.63 2.61
N THR A 12 -3.34 -16.55 1.73
CA THR A 12 -4.03 -17.84 1.51
C THR A 12 -3.31 -18.98 2.26
N PRO A 13 -3.99 -20.11 2.57
CA PRO A 13 -3.38 -21.24 3.28
C PRO A 13 -2.15 -21.86 2.60
N ARG A 14 -1.95 -21.63 1.29
CA ARG A 14 -0.82 -22.17 0.52
C ARG A 14 0.46 -21.34 0.61
N GLY A 15 0.49 -20.31 1.47
CA GLY A 15 1.63 -19.40 1.56
C GLY A 15 1.78 -18.46 0.36
N VAL A 16 0.76 -18.40 -0.50
CA VAL A 16 0.67 -17.48 -1.64
C VAL A 16 -0.16 -16.28 -1.18
N SER A 17 0.41 -15.08 -1.25
CA SER A 17 -0.34 -13.85 -1.01
C SER A 17 -1.19 -13.54 -2.25
N ALA A 18 -2.32 -12.88 -2.07
CA ALA A 18 -3.14 -12.32 -3.12
C ALA A 18 -3.24 -10.82 -2.90
N VAL A 19 -3.25 -10.06 -3.98
CA VAL A 19 -3.28 -8.60 -3.94
C VAL A 19 -4.48 -8.14 -4.74
N LEU A 20 -5.29 -7.27 -4.15
CA LEU A 20 -6.38 -6.65 -4.90
C LEU A 20 -5.82 -5.52 -5.74
N SER A 21 -5.72 -5.74 -7.05
CA SER A 21 -5.08 -4.79 -7.96
C SER A 21 -6.08 -3.76 -8.48
N SER A 22 -5.80 -2.47 -8.29
CA SER A 22 -6.37 -1.39 -9.12
C SER A 22 -5.33 -0.58 -9.88
N MET A 23 -4.08 -0.46 -9.42
CA MET A 23 -2.96 0.16 -10.16
C MET A 23 -1.58 -0.23 -9.59
N GLN A 24 -0.82 -1.11 -10.27
CA GLN A 24 0.63 -1.24 -10.04
C GLN A 24 1.42 -1.38 -11.33
N GLY A 25 2.55 -0.68 -11.38
CA GLY A 25 3.65 -0.99 -12.28
C GLY A 25 4.45 -2.20 -11.77
N SER A 26 4.80 -3.09 -12.68
CA SER A 26 5.63 -4.27 -12.42
C SER A 26 7.12 -3.87 -12.45
N LEU A 27 7.89 -4.29 -11.44
CA LEU A 27 9.37 -4.24 -11.52
C LEU A 27 9.88 -5.46 -12.29
N PRO A 28 10.82 -5.30 -13.25
CA PRO A 28 11.48 -6.44 -13.88
C PRO A 28 12.19 -7.30 -12.81
N GLY A 29 11.83 -8.59 -12.72
CA GLY A 29 12.38 -9.52 -11.73
C GLY A 29 11.69 -9.53 -10.36
N GLY A 30 10.56 -8.82 -10.19
CA GLY A 30 9.70 -8.99 -9.02
C GLY A 30 9.10 -10.40 -8.98
N CYS A 31 8.97 -10.98 -7.79
CA CYS A 31 8.31 -12.27 -7.63
C CYS A 31 6.83 -12.17 -8.01
N ASP A 32 6.40 -12.93 -9.02
CA ASP A 32 4.98 -13.20 -9.33
C ASP A 32 4.34 -14.13 -8.26
N ALA A 33 4.72 -13.97 -6.99
CA ALA A 33 4.25 -14.79 -5.89
C ALA A 33 2.81 -14.45 -5.45
N VAL A 34 2.09 -13.69 -6.28
CA VAL A 34 0.86 -13.01 -5.87
C VAL A 34 -0.28 -13.23 -6.86
N ASP A 35 -1.32 -13.90 -6.40
CA ASP A 35 -2.56 -14.04 -7.16
C ASP A 35 -3.30 -12.70 -7.22
N LYS A 36 -3.52 -12.19 -8.43
CA LYS A 36 -4.18 -10.90 -8.65
C LYS A 36 -5.68 -11.11 -8.82
N ILE A 37 -6.45 -10.60 -7.86
CA ILE A 37 -7.92 -10.58 -7.91
C ILE A 37 -8.36 -9.13 -8.18
N PRO A 38 -9.29 -8.88 -9.10
CA PRO A 38 -9.87 -7.55 -9.25
C PRO A 38 -10.54 -7.12 -7.93
N VAL A 39 -10.26 -5.90 -7.45
CA VAL A 39 -10.85 -5.38 -6.19
C VAL A 39 -12.38 -5.51 -6.20
N ALA A 40 -13.03 -5.22 -7.35
CA ALA A 40 -14.47 -5.32 -7.52
C ALA A 40 -15.05 -6.74 -7.33
N ARG A 41 -14.20 -7.77 -7.32
CA ARG A 41 -14.59 -9.18 -7.15
C ARG A 41 -14.33 -9.70 -5.72
N ILE A 42 -13.92 -8.85 -4.78
CA ILE A 42 -13.62 -9.30 -3.41
C ILE A 42 -14.81 -9.99 -2.74
N VAL A 43 -16.02 -9.44 -2.88
CA VAL A 43 -17.23 -10.06 -2.30
C VAL A 43 -17.47 -11.45 -2.87
N GLU A 44 -17.34 -11.62 -4.18
CA GLU A 44 -17.49 -12.93 -4.82
C GLU A 44 -16.40 -13.91 -4.41
N ALA A 45 -15.16 -13.43 -4.25
CA ALA A 45 -14.04 -14.25 -3.81
C ALA A 45 -14.21 -14.74 -2.36
N LEU A 46 -14.67 -13.86 -1.47
CA LEU A 46 -15.03 -14.21 -0.09
C LEU A 46 -16.23 -15.15 -0.05
N GLU A 47 -17.17 -14.99 -0.98
CA GLU A 47 -18.36 -15.82 -0.99
C GLU A 47 -18.14 -17.23 -1.52
N ASN A 48 -17.29 -17.37 -2.53
CA ASN A 48 -17.10 -18.61 -3.28
C ASN A 48 -15.61 -19.00 -3.42
N PRO A 49 -14.93 -19.39 -2.32
CA PRO A 49 -13.59 -19.97 -2.40
C PRO A 49 -13.53 -21.14 -3.40
N GLY A 50 -12.55 -21.13 -4.31
CA GLY A 50 -12.39 -22.13 -5.38
C GLY A 50 -13.33 -21.94 -6.59
N GLY A 51 -14.28 -21.01 -6.52
CA GLY A 51 -15.20 -20.70 -7.61
C GLY A 51 -14.46 -20.21 -8.87
N ALA A 52 -14.90 -20.68 -10.04
CA ALA A 52 -14.32 -20.26 -11.32
C ALA A 52 -14.76 -18.83 -11.68
N TYR A 53 -13.82 -18.04 -12.20
CA TYR A 53 -14.11 -16.71 -12.74
C TYR A 53 -13.25 -16.42 -13.97
N GLN A 54 -13.75 -15.53 -14.82
CA GLN A 54 -13.03 -15.04 -15.99
C GLN A 54 -12.44 -13.66 -15.71
N HIS A 55 -11.16 -13.48 -16.01
CA HIS A 55 -10.50 -12.18 -15.92
C HIS A 55 -9.37 -12.05 -16.95
N ASN A 56 -9.39 -10.96 -17.72
CA ASN A 56 -8.45 -10.69 -18.82
C ASN A 56 -8.28 -11.88 -19.79
N GLY A 57 -9.38 -12.53 -20.15
CA GLY A 57 -9.40 -13.68 -21.06
C GLY A 57 -8.89 -15.00 -20.46
N MET A 58 -8.60 -15.04 -19.15
CA MET A 58 -8.16 -16.25 -18.46
C MET A 58 -9.27 -16.82 -17.57
N ASN A 59 -9.43 -18.14 -17.62
CA ASN A 59 -10.12 -18.91 -16.58
C ASN A 59 -9.24 -18.95 -15.33
N ARG A 60 -9.76 -18.45 -14.22
CA ARG A 60 -9.11 -18.44 -12.91
C ARG A 60 -10.05 -18.97 -11.84
N HIS A 61 -9.51 -19.25 -10.65
CA HIS A 61 -10.30 -19.66 -9.50
C HIS A 61 -10.05 -18.69 -8.35
N PHE A 62 -11.11 -18.38 -7.59
CA PHE A 62 -10.95 -17.57 -6.40
C PHE A 62 -10.11 -18.32 -5.36
N PRO A 63 -9.10 -17.68 -4.75
CA PRO A 63 -8.39 -18.28 -3.64
C PRO A 63 -9.28 -18.31 -2.40
N ASP A 64 -8.91 -19.18 -1.46
CA ASP A 64 -9.50 -19.20 -0.13
C ASP A 64 -8.86 -18.09 0.73
N ILE A 65 -9.60 -17.00 0.89
CA ILE A 65 -9.17 -15.78 1.58
C ILE A 65 -9.52 -15.89 3.06
N ARG A 66 -8.51 -16.08 3.91
CA ARG A 66 -8.70 -16.18 5.37
C ARG A 66 -8.13 -15.01 6.15
N PHE A 67 -7.20 -14.28 5.57
CA PHE A 67 -6.58 -13.11 6.19
C PHE A 67 -6.64 -11.92 5.24
N ILE A 68 -7.09 -10.77 5.73
CA ILE A 68 -7.09 -9.50 5.00
C ILE A 68 -6.26 -8.48 5.77
N TRP A 69 -5.17 -8.00 5.17
CA TRP A 69 -4.53 -6.74 5.57
C TRP A 69 -4.96 -5.67 4.58
N TRP A 70 -5.66 -4.64 5.03
CA TRP A 70 -6.04 -3.51 4.20
C TRP A 70 -5.30 -2.26 4.64
N ALA A 71 -4.78 -1.47 3.71
CA ALA A 71 -4.09 -0.24 4.05
C ALA A 71 -4.50 0.88 3.08
N GLY A 72 -5.16 1.89 3.64
CA GLY A 72 -5.74 2.98 2.86
C GLY A 72 -6.94 2.58 1.99
N GLY A 73 -7.93 3.46 1.92
CA GLY A 73 -9.08 3.33 1.02
C GLY A 73 -10.39 3.01 1.72
N ALA A 74 -11.49 3.48 1.13
CA ALA A 74 -12.82 3.41 1.73
C ALA A 74 -13.68 2.32 1.09
N ASN A 75 -13.42 1.07 1.44
CA ASN A 75 -14.05 -0.12 0.80
C ASN A 75 -15.56 -0.11 0.89
N PHE A 76 -16.05 0.29 2.07
CA PHE A 76 -17.47 0.43 2.36
C PHE A 76 -18.12 1.64 1.67
N THR A 77 -17.33 2.49 1.00
CA THR A 77 -17.81 3.65 0.23
C THR A 77 -17.75 3.40 -1.27
N HIS A 78 -16.67 2.80 -1.79
CA HIS A 78 -16.50 2.61 -3.24
C HIS A 78 -17.08 1.30 -3.77
N HIS A 79 -17.35 0.33 -2.90
CA HIS A 79 -17.82 -0.97 -3.35
C HIS A 79 -19.35 -1.00 -3.43
N GLN A 80 -19.86 -1.68 -4.46
CA GLN A 80 -21.27 -1.82 -4.73
C GLN A 80 -21.90 -2.78 -3.71
N ASP A 81 -23.18 -2.55 -3.39
CA ASP A 81 -23.95 -3.35 -2.43
C ASP A 81 -23.22 -3.55 -1.09
N THR A 82 -23.07 -2.46 -0.34
CA THR A 82 -22.41 -2.45 0.97
C THR A 82 -23.01 -3.46 1.95
N ASN A 83 -24.32 -3.77 1.85
CA ASN A 83 -24.96 -4.75 2.73
C ASN A 83 -24.46 -6.18 2.45
N ARG A 84 -24.28 -6.54 1.18
CA ARG A 84 -23.64 -7.82 0.81
C ARG A 84 -22.18 -7.83 1.21
N LEU A 85 -21.47 -6.72 1.03
CA LEU A 85 -20.09 -6.58 1.49
C LEU A 85 -19.97 -6.87 2.99
N ILE A 86 -20.78 -6.23 3.84
CA ILE A 86 -20.73 -6.42 5.30
C ILE A 86 -20.85 -7.92 5.65
N ARG A 87 -21.77 -8.65 5.01
CA ARG A 87 -21.95 -10.10 5.24
C ARG A 87 -20.74 -10.90 4.79
N ALA A 88 -20.20 -10.62 3.61
CA ALA A 88 -19.02 -11.30 3.09
C ALA A 88 -17.75 -10.99 3.92
N TRP A 89 -17.65 -9.78 4.47
CA TRP A 89 -16.52 -9.31 5.28
C TRP A 89 -16.39 -10.05 6.62
N GLN A 90 -17.41 -10.79 7.04
CA GLN A 90 -17.36 -11.64 8.24
C GLN A 90 -16.76 -13.04 7.99
N LYS A 91 -16.41 -13.37 6.74
CA LYS A 91 -15.89 -14.69 6.36
C LYS A 91 -14.40 -14.91 6.64
N PRO A 92 -13.50 -13.92 6.45
CA PRO A 92 -12.10 -14.05 6.84
C PRO A 92 -11.95 -14.35 8.34
N GLU A 93 -10.90 -15.06 8.70
CA GLU A 93 -10.53 -15.35 10.09
C GLU A 93 -9.93 -14.12 10.79
N LEU A 94 -9.30 -13.22 10.03
CA LEU A 94 -8.68 -12.01 10.58
C LEU A 94 -8.63 -10.87 9.54
N VAL A 95 -9.08 -9.69 9.96
CA VAL A 95 -9.07 -8.43 9.21
C VAL A 95 -8.27 -7.38 9.97
N VAL A 96 -7.14 -6.97 9.39
CA VAL A 96 -6.28 -5.90 9.88
C VAL A 96 -6.43 -4.68 8.97
N ILE A 97 -6.70 -3.51 9.53
CA ILE A 97 -6.81 -2.25 8.78
C ILE A 97 -5.72 -1.27 9.25
N SER A 98 -4.83 -0.84 8.34
CA SER A 98 -3.91 0.28 8.53
C SER A 98 -4.55 1.56 7.99
N GLU A 99 -4.86 2.51 8.87
CA GLU A 99 -5.58 3.73 8.50
C GLU A 99 -5.28 4.88 9.48
N CYS A 100 -5.27 6.11 8.97
CA CYS A 100 -5.06 7.32 9.76
C CYS A 100 -6.35 7.89 10.37
N PHE A 101 -7.52 7.37 9.96
CA PHE A 101 -8.85 7.84 10.39
C PHE A 101 -9.76 6.68 10.79
N TRP A 102 -10.75 6.96 11.63
CA TRP A 102 -11.81 6.00 11.99
C TRP A 102 -12.87 5.86 10.89
N THR A 103 -12.47 5.26 9.76
CA THR A 103 -13.34 5.03 8.60
C THR A 103 -14.31 3.87 8.83
N ALA A 104 -15.29 3.69 7.93
CA ALA A 104 -16.18 2.54 7.98
C ALA A 104 -15.43 1.20 7.85
N ALA A 105 -14.29 1.17 7.15
CA ALA A 105 -13.43 -0.01 7.09
C ALA A 105 -12.81 -0.33 8.45
N ALA A 106 -12.26 0.68 9.15
CA ALA A 106 -11.72 0.53 10.49
C ALA A 106 -12.77 0.01 11.51
N LYS A 107 -14.04 0.39 11.34
CA LYS A 107 -15.14 -0.10 12.20
C LYS A 107 -15.47 -1.59 12.02
N HIS A 108 -15.12 -2.18 10.88
CA HIS A 108 -15.35 -3.60 10.57
C HIS A 108 -14.05 -4.41 10.60
N ALA A 109 -13.01 -3.90 11.28
CA ALA A 109 -11.73 -4.56 11.47
C ALA A 109 -11.71 -5.35 12.78
N ASP A 110 -10.92 -6.42 12.83
CA ASP A 110 -10.55 -7.06 14.09
C ASP A 110 -9.41 -6.30 14.78
N ILE A 111 -8.46 -5.79 13.99
CA ILE A 111 -7.31 -5.00 14.46
C ILE A 111 -7.19 -3.73 13.61
N VAL A 112 -7.08 -2.59 14.28
CA VAL A 112 -6.77 -1.29 13.63
C VAL A 112 -5.36 -0.87 14.00
N LEU A 113 -4.55 -0.59 12.99
CA LEU A 113 -3.20 -0.06 13.14
C LEU A 113 -3.20 1.43 12.75
N PRO A 114 -2.87 2.34 13.69
CA PRO A 114 -2.88 3.77 13.40
C PRO A 114 -1.72 4.15 12.48
N ALA A 115 -2.06 4.57 11.25
CA ALA A 115 -1.09 5.01 10.25
C ALA A 115 -0.89 6.53 10.29
N THR A 116 0.31 7.00 9.93
CA THR A 116 0.59 8.42 9.78
C THR A 116 -0.04 9.00 8.51
N THR A 117 -0.42 10.28 8.55
CA THR A 117 -0.81 11.03 7.35
C THR A 117 0.41 11.47 6.53
N SER A 118 0.21 11.93 5.29
CA SER A 118 1.30 12.45 4.45
C SER A 118 1.98 13.71 5.02
N PHE A 119 1.35 14.42 5.96
CA PHE A 119 1.96 15.59 6.63
C PHE A 119 2.89 15.20 7.78
N GLU A 120 2.83 13.94 8.22
CA GLU A 120 3.57 13.40 9.36
C GLU A 120 4.86 12.66 8.95
N ARG A 121 5.15 12.57 7.65
CA ARG A 121 6.31 11.88 7.08
C ARG A 121 6.90 12.63 5.88
N ASN A 122 8.10 12.25 5.43
CA ASN A 122 8.65 12.78 4.18
C ASN A 122 8.29 11.86 3.02
N ASP A 123 7.88 12.45 1.92
CA ASP A 123 7.50 11.73 0.71
C ASP A 123 7.83 12.52 -0.55
N LEU A 124 7.53 11.95 -1.71
CA LEU A 124 7.74 12.55 -3.01
C LEU A 124 6.56 12.25 -3.91
N THR A 125 5.93 13.29 -4.43
CA THR A 125 4.79 13.15 -5.34
C THR A 125 5.06 13.84 -6.67
N MET A 126 4.28 13.50 -7.69
CA MET A 126 4.29 14.15 -8.99
C MET A 126 3.02 14.97 -9.15
N THR A 127 3.14 16.16 -9.73
CA THR A 127 1.97 17.01 -10.04
C THR A 127 1.53 16.80 -11.48
N GLY A 128 0.26 16.43 -11.65
CA GLY A 128 -0.39 16.25 -12.93
C GLY A 128 -0.09 14.90 -13.56
N ASP A 129 -0.93 13.89 -13.29
CA ASP A 129 -0.73 12.51 -13.73
C ASP A 129 -0.58 12.33 -15.26
N TYR A 130 -1.14 13.27 -16.03
CA TYR A 130 -1.06 13.28 -17.49
C TYR A 130 0.04 14.19 -18.04
N SER A 131 0.43 15.20 -17.27
CA SER A 131 1.38 16.22 -17.74
C SER A 131 2.81 15.95 -17.25
N ASN A 132 2.97 15.19 -16.16
CA ASN A 132 4.25 14.84 -15.53
C ASN A 132 5.19 16.03 -15.39
N GLN A 133 4.67 17.22 -15.09
CA GLN A 133 5.44 18.46 -15.23
C GLN A 133 6.36 18.72 -14.03
N HIS A 134 5.96 18.30 -12.83
CA HIS A 134 6.66 18.66 -11.59
C HIS A 134 6.78 17.49 -10.64
N LEU A 135 7.97 17.36 -10.04
CA LEU A 135 8.23 16.47 -8.92
C LEU A 135 8.26 17.34 -7.67
N VAL A 136 7.39 17.05 -6.72
CA VAL A 136 7.18 17.85 -5.51
C VAL A 136 7.61 17.05 -4.30
N PRO A 137 8.67 17.49 -3.58
CA PRO A 137 9.03 16.88 -2.31
C PRO A 137 8.00 17.29 -1.24
N MET A 138 7.44 16.30 -0.56
CA MET A 138 6.54 16.48 0.57
C MET A 138 7.36 16.36 1.85
N LYS A 139 7.73 17.50 2.45
CA LYS A 139 8.41 17.49 3.73
C LYS A 139 7.43 17.16 4.85
N GLN A 140 7.91 16.47 5.87
CA GLN A 140 7.20 16.35 7.13
C GLN A 140 6.93 17.74 7.72
N VAL A 141 5.66 18.02 8.00
CA VAL A 141 5.19 19.30 8.55
C VAL A 141 5.02 19.20 10.07
N VAL A 142 4.54 18.06 10.55
CA VAL A 142 4.32 17.79 11.98
C VAL A 142 4.87 16.42 12.36
N PRO A 143 5.28 16.19 13.62
CA PRO A 143 5.66 14.85 14.06
C PRO A 143 4.43 13.91 14.07
N PRO A 144 4.64 12.57 13.96
CA PRO A 144 3.55 11.59 14.10
C PRO A 144 2.74 11.83 15.38
N ARG A 145 1.42 11.80 15.25
CA ARG A 145 0.51 12.11 16.35
C ARG A 145 0.17 10.85 17.13
N TYR A 146 0.20 10.97 18.46
CA TYR A 146 -0.15 9.87 19.38
C TYR A 146 0.73 8.64 19.13
N GLU A 147 0.10 7.48 18.91
CA GLU A 147 0.77 6.20 18.63
C GLU A 147 0.79 5.89 17.13
N ALA A 148 0.47 6.86 16.26
CA ALA A 148 0.50 6.67 14.82
C ALA A 148 1.93 6.39 14.33
N ARG A 149 2.06 5.40 13.45
CA ARG A 149 3.35 4.97 12.89
C ARG A 149 3.33 5.03 11.37
N ASN A 150 4.49 5.28 10.78
CA ASN A 150 4.63 5.23 9.33
C ASN A 150 4.55 3.77 8.86
N ASP A 151 3.74 3.51 7.84
CA ASP A 151 3.56 2.16 7.31
C ASP A 151 4.89 1.51 6.90
N PHE A 152 5.85 2.30 6.37
CA PHE A 152 7.18 1.81 6.03
C PHE A 152 7.88 1.17 7.24
N ASP A 153 7.85 1.82 8.39
CA ASP A 153 8.47 1.31 9.62
C ASP A 153 7.74 0.07 10.14
N VAL A 154 6.39 0.09 10.08
CA VAL A 154 5.56 -1.05 10.49
C VAL A 154 5.88 -2.29 9.65
N PHE A 155 6.00 -2.15 8.33
CA PHE A 155 6.32 -3.27 7.45
C PHE A 155 7.78 -3.71 7.56
N ALA A 156 8.71 -2.80 7.83
CA ALA A 156 10.11 -3.15 8.10
C ALA A 156 10.23 -4.02 9.36
N GLU A 157 9.57 -3.63 10.45
CA GLU A 157 9.52 -4.41 11.68
C GLU A 157 8.77 -5.74 11.53
N LEU A 158 7.65 -5.73 10.79
CA LEU A 158 6.90 -6.95 10.50
C LEU A 158 7.76 -7.95 9.73
N SER A 159 8.55 -7.46 8.76
CA SER A 159 9.45 -8.29 7.97
C SER A 159 10.50 -8.98 8.85
N GLU A 160 11.05 -8.28 9.86
CA GLU A 160 11.99 -8.88 10.82
C GLU A 160 11.35 -9.96 11.69
N ARG A 161 10.09 -9.75 12.10
CA ARG A 161 9.33 -10.75 12.88
C ARG A 161 9.00 -11.98 12.04
N TRP A 162 8.82 -11.79 10.73
CA TRP A 162 8.50 -12.88 9.81
C TRP A 162 9.71 -13.78 9.52
N GLU A 163 10.86 -13.17 9.27
CA GLU A 163 12.10 -13.89 8.99
C GLU A 163 13.30 -13.09 9.52
N LYS A 164 14.25 -13.78 10.15
CA LYS A 164 15.48 -13.15 10.65
C LYS A 164 16.22 -12.45 9.50
N GLY A 165 16.50 -11.16 9.67
CA GLY A 165 17.11 -10.32 8.63
C GLY A 165 16.12 -9.75 7.60
N GLY A 166 14.82 -9.96 7.81
CA GLY A 166 13.75 -9.40 6.99
C GLY A 166 13.74 -7.87 7.00
N TYR A 167 14.14 -7.22 8.10
CA TYR A 167 14.27 -5.76 8.15
C TYR A 167 15.24 -5.24 7.10
N ALA A 168 16.45 -5.82 7.06
CA ALA A 168 17.50 -5.41 6.13
C ALA A 168 17.10 -5.72 4.68
N ARG A 169 16.38 -6.82 4.45
CA ARG A 169 15.85 -7.16 3.12
C ARG A 169 14.77 -6.19 2.65
N PHE A 170 13.84 -5.81 3.53
CA PHE A 170 12.75 -4.90 3.22
C PHE A 170 13.26 -3.46 3.01
N THR A 171 14.11 -2.99 3.91
CA THR A 171 14.64 -1.62 3.85
C THR A 171 15.75 -1.46 2.82
N GLU A 172 16.35 -2.57 2.34
CA GLU A 172 17.60 -2.59 1.58
C GLU A 172 18.75 -1.83 2.26
N GLY A 173 18.69 -1.69 3.59
CA GLY A 173 19.62 -0.88 4.38
C GLY A 173 19.48 0.64 4.15
N LYS A 174 18.41 1.10 3.50
CA LYS A 174 18.13 2.51 3.21
C LYS A 174 17.12 3.09 4.19
N SER A 175 17.36 4.32 4.63
CA SER A 175 16.37 5.14 5.34
C SER A 175 15.31 5.72 4.40
N GLU A 176 14.22 6.25 4.95
CA GLU A 176 13.17 6.96 4.20
C GLU A 176 13.77 7.99 3.22
N LEU A 177 14.66 8.86 3.71
CA LEU A 177 15.28 9.90 2.88
C LEU A 177 16.19 9.32 1.78
N GLN A 178 16.89 8.23 2.04
CA GLN A 178 17.73 7.55 1.04
C GLN A 178 16.87 6.89 -0.05
N TRP A 179 15.69 6.39 0.30
CA TRP A 179 14.69 5.95 -0.66
C TRP A 179 14.20 7.10 -1.55
N LEU A 180 13.87 8.25 -0.96
CA LEU A 180 13.44 9.43 -1.72
C LEU A 180 14.55 9.95 -2.66
N GLU A 181 15.80 9.97 -2.20
CA GLU A 181 16.95 10.35 -3.02
C GLU A 181 17.12 9.40 -4.21
N THR A 182 16.92 8.10 -4.00
CA THR A 182 16.95 7.11 -5.09
C THR A 182 15.90 7.46 -6.15
N PHE A 183 14.66 7.80 -5.76
CA PHE A 183 13.62 8.15 -6.73
C PHE A 183 13.89 9.43 -7.52
N ILE A 184 14.52 10.43 -6.88
CA ILE A 184 14.92 11.68 -7.55
C ILE A 184 16.05 11.44 -8.56
N THR A 185 16.93 10.48 -8.30
CA THR A 185 18.14 10.23 -9.09
C THR A 185 17.97 9.22 -10.22
N LEU A 186 16.88 8.42 -10.21
CA LEU A 186 16.61 7.43 -11.25
C LEU A 186 16.51 8.04 -12.67
N PRO A 187 17.16 7.45 -13.69
CA PRO A 187 17.01 7.88 -15.08
C PRO A 187 15.57 7.64 -15.58
N GLY A 188 14.93 8.66 -16.16
CA GLY A 188 13.55 8.58 -16.67
C GLY A 188 12.51 9.41 -15.88
N SER A 189 12.75 9.70 -14.60
CA SER A 189 12.02 10.74 -13.86
C SER A 189 12.46 12.17 -14.25
N ALA A 190 13.46 12.27 -15.13
CA ALA A 190 14.18 13.49 -15.48
C ALA A 190 13.87 14.02 -16.89
N GLY A 191 13.03 13.35 -17.69
CA GLY A 191 12.86 13.66 -19.12
C GLY A 191 12.13 14.98 -19.42
N GLN A 192 11.34 15.51 -18.48
CA GLN A 192 10.57 16.74 -18.67
C GLN A 192 10.20 17.45 -17.36
N VAL A 193 10.66 16.90 -16.22
CA VAL A 193 10.18 17.32 -14.92
C VAL A 193 11.02 18.48 -14.42
N SER A 194 10.39 19.63 -14.24
CA SER A 194 10.97 20.79 -13.57
C SER A 194 11.39 20.36 -12.15
N ARG A 195 12.70 20.15 -11.96
CA ARG A 195 13.31 19.87 -10.65
C ARG A 195 13.36 21.16 -9.84
N LEU A 196 12.20 21.66 -9.43
CA LEU A 196 12.13 22.77 -8.48
C LEU A 196 12.79 22.34 -7.17
N ASN A 197 14.07 22.66 -7.00
CA ASN A 197 14.82 22.66 -5.74
C ASN A 197 14.73 21.41 -4.83
N CYS A 198 14.43 20.21 -5.35
CA CYS A 198 14.32 18.99 -4.51
C CYS A 198 15.57 18.69 -3.68
N ARG A 199 16.78 18.94 -4.22
CA ARG A 199 18.05 18.70 -3.51
C ARG A 199 18.26 19.63 -2.32
N HIS A 200 17.87 20.90 -2.41
CA HIS A 200 18.04 21.86 -1.32
C HIS A 200 16.99 21.66 -0.21
N LEU A 201 15.83 21.13 -0.58
CA LEU A 201 14.76 20.83 0.37
C LEU A 201 15.13 19.62 1.24
N LEU A 202 15.71 18.55 0.69
CA LEU A 202 16.10 17.39 1.51
C LEU A 202 17.33 17.63 2.39
N SER A 203 18.23 18.55 2.05
CA SER A 203 19.42 18.87 2.86
C SER A 203 19.16 19.88 3.98
N SER A 204 18.06 20.62 3.91
CA SER A 204 17.65 21.59 4.93
C SER A 204 16.72 20.91 5.93
N GLY A 205 17.28 20.26 6.95
CA GLY A 205 16.56 19.72 8.11
C GLY A 205 15.91 20.79 9.00
N LYS A 206 15.46 21.91 8.44
CA LYS A 206 14.72 22.96 9.13
C LYS A 206 13.23 22.75 8.89
N PRO A 207 12.40 22.67 9.96
CA PRO A 207 10.95 22.68 9.82
C PRO A 207 10.52 23.99 9.16
N ILE A 208 9.51 23.91 8.30
CA ILE A 208 8.90 25.08 7.66
C ILE A 208 8.03 25.73 8.75
N SER A 209 8.47 26.88 9.28
CA SER A 209 7.72 27.72 10.22
C SER A 209 6.70 28.58 9.50
#